data_AF-A0A2N2P361-F1
#
_entry.id   AF-A0A2N2P361-F1
#
_cell.length_a   1.000
_cell.length_b   1.000
_cell.length_c   1.000
_cell.angle_alpha   90.00
_cell.angle_beta   90.00
_cell.angle_gamma   90.00
#
_symmetry.space_group_name_H-M   'P 1'
#
loop_
_entity.id
_entity.type
_entity.pdbx_description
1 polymer ?
#
loop_
_entity_poly.entity_id
_entity_poly.type
_entity_poly.pdbx_seq_one_letter_code
_entity_poly.pdbx_strand_id
1 'polypeptide(L)'
;MNCKNCGAPMSVEEGGNFFRCEYCGGHDFPNPNQDEVALLDEISPYACPKCNEPLVAAIVKNIRIFSCANCRGNLIDQSKILPLLRRANLFESISQDLNDSQNNSELTRTAVCPSCQKLMDVYPYGGSGNIIIQGCSQCLLVWLDFGELSRIIHSYLT
;
A
#
# COMPACT_ATOMS: atom_id res chain seq x y z
N MET A 1 19.54 10.59 -2.51
CA MET A 1 18.69 11.67 -3.07
C MET A 1 18.44 12.69 -1.97
N ASN A 2 18.25 13.98 -2.30
CA ASN A 2 17.88 15.00 -1.32
C ASN A 2 16.38 15.30 -1.38
N CYS A 3 15.79 15.59 -0.23
CA CYS A 3 14.38 15.89 -0.08
C CYS A 3 14.02 17.19 -0.83
N LYS A 4 13.03 17.12 -1.71
CA LYS A 4 12.52 18.28 -2.45
C LYS A 4 11.87 19.33 -1.55
N ASN A 5 11.47 18.96 -0.33
CA ASN A 5 10.81 19.86 0.62
C ASN A 5 11.81 20.62 1.52
N CYS A 6 12.83 19.95 2.06
CA CYS A 6 13.75 20.55 3.04
C CYS A 6 15.25 20.44 2.70
N GLY A 7 15.62 19.77 1.61
CA GLY A 7 17.01 19.59 1.18
C GLY A 7 17.81 18.52 1.92
N ALA A 8 17.27 17.93 3.01
CA ALA A 8 17.95 16.89 3.78
C ALA A 8 18.13 15.59 2.97
N PRO A 9 19.16 14.77 3.28
CA PRO A 9 19.31 13.45 2.66
C PRO A 9 18.08 12.57 2.97
N MET A 10 17.71 11.73 2.01
CA MET A 10 16.60 10.78 2.15
C MET A 10 17.08 9.34 2.22
N SER A 11 16.37 8.55 3.01
CA SER A 11 16.55 7.10 3.15
C SER A 11 15.48 6.38 2.32
N VAL A 12 15.82 5.21 1.77
CA VAL A 12 14.82 4.29 1.19
C VAL A 12 14.01 3.71 2.34
N GLU A 13 12.68 3.69 2.22
CA GLU A 13 11.87 2.98 3.21
C GLU A 13 12.07 1.47 3.03
N GLU A 14 12.36 0.74 4.11
CA GLU A 14 12.60 -0.71 4.06
C GLU A 14 11.40 -1.45 3.43
N GLY A 15 11.65 -2.27 2.40
CA GLY A 15 10.61 -2.98 1.65
C GLY A 15 9.82 -2.12 0.67
N GLY A 16 10.12 -0.82 0.56
CA GLY A 16 9.45 0.13 -0.32
C GLY A 16 10.32 0.59 -1.49
N ASN A 17 9.66 0.97 -2.59
CA ASN A 17 10.29 1.57 -3.78
C ASN A 17 10.27 3.11 -3.73
N PHE A 18 10.27 3.70 -2.54
CA PHE A 18 10.18 5.14 -2.34
C PHE A 18 11.09 5.62 -1.23
N PHE A 19 11.33 6.93 -1.22
CA PHE A 19 12.20 7.58 -0.23
C PHE A 19 11.36 8.36 0.77
N ARG A 20 11.74 8.28 2.05
CA ARG A 20 11.17 9.10 3.12
C ARG A 20 12.25 9.98 3.73
N CYS A 21 11.93 11.25 3.92
CA CYS A 21 12.80 12.18 4.64
C CYS A 21 12.54 12.05 6.14
N GLU A 22 13.56 11.63 6.90
CA GLU A 22 13.46 11.49 8.36
C GLU A 22 13.30 12.84 9.09
N TYR A 23 13.66 13.95 8.43
CA TYR A 23 13.64 15.28 9.03
C TYR A 23 12.28 15.97 8.91
N CYS A 24 11.62 15.87 7.75
CA CYS A 24 10.35 16.56 7.50
C CYS A 24 9.18 15.62 7.19
N GLY A 25 9.42 14.30 7.09
CA GLY A 25 8.40 13.31 6.73
C GLY A 25 7.99 13.33 5.26
N GLY A 26 8.63 14.15 4.41
CA GLY A 26 8.34 14.22 2.98
C GLY A 26 8.70 12.94 2.24
N HIS A 27 7.89 12.59 1.24
CA HIS A 27 8.08 11.39 0.42
C HIS A 27 8.56 11.77 -0.99
N ASP A 28 9.39 10.92 -1.59
CA ASP A 28 9.70 10.94 -3.02
C ASP A 28 9.41 9.56 -3.62
N PHE A 29 8.54 9.53 -4.63
CA PHE A 29 8.07 8.31 -5.28
C PHE A 29 8.63 8.28 -6.71
N PRO A 30 9.71 7.54 -6.99
CA PRO A 30 10.32 7.45 -8.33
C PRO A 30 9.35 6.96 -9.40
N ASN A 31 8.48 6.01 -9.05
CA ASN A 31 7.39 5.55 -9.90
C ASN A 31 6.04 5.88 -9.23
N PRO A 32 5.54 7.12 -9.32
CA PRO A 32 4.33 7.53 -8.60
C PRO A 32 3.07 6.72 -8.98
N ASN A 33 3.06 6.09 -10.15
CA ASN A 33 1.91 5.34 -10.67
C ASN A 33 2.06 3.81 -10.46
N GLN A 34 2.99 3.36 -9.62
CA GLN A 34 3.29 1.94 -9.40
C GLN A 34 2.06 1.08 -9.06
N ASP A 35 1.14 1.59 -8.24
CA ASP A 35 -0.09 0.88 -7.84
C ASP A 35 -1.28 1.09 -8.80
N GLU A 36 -1.11 1.89 -9.87
CA GLU A 36 -2.18 2.26 -10.81
C GLU A 36 -3.43 2.87 -10.13
N VAL A 37 -3.23 3.55 -9.00
CA VAL A 37 -4.31 4.18 -8.21
C VAL A 37 -4.55 5.60 -8.71
N ALA A 38 -5.78 5.88 -9.14
CA ALA A 38 -6.27 7.22 -9.47
C ALA A 38 -7.07 7.81 -8.30
N LEU A 39 -6.59 8.90 -7.71
CA LEU A 39 -7.30 9.62 -6.63
C LEU A 39 -8.53 10.34 -7.17
N LEU A 40 -9.56 10.46 -6.33
CA LEU A 40 -10.77 11.24 -6.55
C LEU A 40 -10.87 12.36 -5.50
N ASP A 41 -11.74 13.34 -5.74
CA ASP A 41 -11.92 14.50 -4.85
C ASP A 41 -12.83 14.22 -3.63
N GLU A 42 -13.30 12.98 -3.45
CA GLU A 42 -14.20 12.63 -2.35
C GLU A 42 -13.40 12.23 -1.11
N ILE A 43 -13.52 12.99 -0.03
CA ILE A 43 -12.89 12.70 1.26
C ILE A 43 -13.65 11.58 1.96
N SER A 44 -12.91 10.58 2.45
CA SER A 44 -13.47 9.46 3.22
C SER A 44 -13.55 9.79 4.72
N PRO A 45 -14.34 9.05 5.50
CA PRO A 45 -14.36 9.20 6.96
C PRO A 45 -13.12 8.61 7.67
N TYR A 46 -12.20 7.99 6.93
CA TYR A 46 -11.05 7.29 7.50
C TYR A 46 -9.79 8.14 7.44
N ALA A 47 -9.03 8.16 8.54
CA ALA A 47 -7.69 8.73 8.57
C ALA A 47 -6.65 7.69 8.12
N CYS A 48 -5.56 8.16 7.52
CA CYS A 48 -4.42 7.33 7.17
C CYS A 48 -3.73 6.83 8.45
N PRO A 49 -3.53 5.52 8.64
CA PRO A 49 -2.87 4.98 9.84
C PRO A 49 -1.39 5.36 9.96
N LYS A 50 -0.76 5.84 8.89
CA LYS A 50 0.65 6.29 8.87
C LYS A 50 0.79 7.80 9.04
N CYS A 51 -0.05 8.57 8.35
CA CYS A 51 0.07 10.03 8.27
C CYS A 51 -0.94 10.78 9.13
N ASN A 52 -2.00 10.11 9.58
CA ASN A 52 -3.18 10.70 10.22
C ASN A 52 -3.97 11.71 9.35
N GLU A 53 -3.62 11.84 8.08
CA GLU A 53 -4.33 12.66 7.09
C GLU A 53 -5.62 11.96 6.60
N PRO A 54 -6.67 12.69 6.22
CA PRO A 54 -7.87 12.08 5.62
C PRO A 54 -7.52 11.26 4.38
N LEU A 55 -8.03 10.03 4.30
CA LEU A 55 -7.99 9.26 3.05
C LEU A 55 -9.03 9.81 2.08
N VAL A 56 -8.74 9.72 0.80
CA VAL A 56 -9.66 10.09 -0.28
C VAL A 56 -10.12 8.83 -1.03
N ALA A 57 -11.30 8.89 -1.65
CA ALA A 57 -11.72 7.85 -2.57
C ALA A 57 -10.74 7.75 -3.74
N ALA A 58 -10.52 6.54 -4.22
CA ALA A 58 -9.65 6.29 -5.35
C ALA A 58 -10.16 5.11 -6.17
N ILE A 59 -9.67 4.97 -7.40
CA ILE A 59 -10.01 3.89 -8.32
C ILE A 59 -8.74 3.19 -8.74
N VAL A 60 -8.76 1.85 -8.71
CA VAL A 60 -7.72 0.99 -9.28
C VAL A 60 -8.41 -0.17 -10.00
N LYS A 61 -8.04 -0.43 -11.26
CA LYS A 61 -8.68 -1.44 -12.13
C LYS A 61 -10.22 -1.45 -12.02
N ASN A 62 -10.85 -0.27 -12.10
CA ASN A 62 -12.31 -0.03 -11.98
C ASN A 62 -12.94 -0.46 -10.63
N ILE A 63 -12.15 -0.59 -9.57
CA ILE A 63 -12.61 -0.89 -8.22
C ILE A 63 -12.31 0.31 -7.33
N ARG A 64 -13.33 0.72 -6.57
CA ARG A 64 -13.23 1.86 -5.65
C ARG A 64 -12.57 1.44 -4.34
N ILE A 65 -11.55 2.17 -3.92
CA ILE A 65 -10.81 2.00 -2.66
C ILE A 65 -10.70 3.36 -1.94
N PHE A 66 -9.99 3.41 -0.82
CA PHE A 66 -9.50 4.66 -0.23
C PHE A 66 -7.99 4.70 -0.28
N SER A 67 -7.40 5.88 -0.51
CA SER A 67 -5.96 6.05 -0.61
C SER A 67 -5.51 7.36 0.02
N CYS A 68 -4.29 7.38 0.56
CA CYS A 68 -3.70 8.58 1.15
C CYS A 68 -3.02 9.42 0.08
N ALA A 69 -3.40 10.68 -0.09
CA ALA A 69 -2.74 11.58 -1.05
C ALA A 69 -1.27 11.90 -0.70
N ASN A 70 -0.86 11.68 0.56
CA ASN A 70 0.50 11.95 1.04
C ASN A 70 1.43 10.73 0.93
N CYS A 71 1.16 9.65 1.68
CA CYS A 71 2.01 8.45 1.66
C CYS A 71 1.64 7.44 0.58
N ARG A 72 0.53 7.63 -0.15
CA ARG A 72 0.01 6.73 -1.19
C ARG A 72 -0.35 5.32 -0.72
N GLY A 73 -0.45 5.11 0.60
CA GLY A 73 -1.00 3.87 1.16
C GLY A 73 -2.50 3.73 0.89
N ASN A 74 -2.94 2.49 0.79
CA ASN A 74 -4.26 2.09 0.31
C ASN A 74 -5.04 1.33 1.39
N LEU A 75 -6.27 1.74 1.63
CA LEU A 75 -7.22 1.05 2.49
C LEU A 75 -8.28 0.38 1.62
N ILE A 76 -8.35 -0.95 1.72
CA ILE A 76 -9.15 -1.79 0.85
C ILE A 76 -10.08 -2.66 1.69
N ASP A 77 -11.36 -2.71 1.33
CA ASP A 77 -12.28 -3.70 1.89
C ASP A 77 -11.87 -5.11 1.42
N GLN A 78 -11.78 -6.06 2.34
CA GLN A 78 -11.32 -7.43 2.05
C GLN A 78 -12.12 -8.09 0.92
N SER A 79 -13.41 -7.79 0.77
CA SER A 79 -14.26 -8.29 -0.31
C SER A 79 -13.82 -7.83 -1.71
N LYS A 80 -13.02 -6.75 -1.80
CA LYS A 80 -12.52 -6.17 -3.05
C LYS A 80 -11.18 -6.74 -3.49
N ILE A 81 -10.45 -7.43 -2.60
CA ILE A 81 -9.14 -8.02 -2.92
C ILE A 81 -9.28 -9.04 -4.06
N LEU A 82 -10.15 -10.04 -3.94
CA LEU A 82 -10.31 -11.03 -5.01
C LEU A 82 -10.78 -10.43 -6.35
N PRO A 83 -11.75 -9.49 -6.39
CA PRO A 83 -12.08 -8.75 -7.61
C PRO A 83 -10.92 -7.96 -8.23
N LEU A 84 -9.99 -7.42 -7.44
CA LEU A 84 -8.78 -6.73 -7.94
C LEU A 84 -7.85 -7.72 -8.63
N LEU A 85 -7.56 -8.82 -7.94
CA LEU A 85 -6.70 -9.90 -8.43
C LEU A 85 -7.24 -10.50 -9.74
N ARG A 86 -8.52 -10.85 -9.79
CA ARG A 86 -9.15 -11.39 -11.01
C ARG A 86 -9.09 -10.44 -12.20
N ARG A 87 -9.19 -9.14 -11.98
CA ARG A 87 -9.09 -8.15 -13.06
C ARG A 87 -7.65 -8.06 -13.57
N ALA A 88 -6.65 -8.14 -12.70
CA ALA A 88 -5.26 -8.17 -13.15
C ALA A 88 -4.97 -9.38 -14.06
N ASN A 89 -5.46 -10.58 -13.70
CA ASN A 89 -5.26 -11.79 -14.51
C ASN A 89 -5.89 -11.71 -15.90
N LEU A 90 -6.91 -10.89 -16.12
CA LEU A 90 -7.52 -10.71 -17.44
C LEU A 90 -6.70 -9.79 -18.34
N PHE A 91 -5.85 -8.93 -17.78
CA PHE A 91 -5.10 -7.92 -18.52
C PHE A 91 -3.61 -8.24 -18.67
N GLU A 92 -3.05 -9.10 -17.83
CA GLU A 92 -1.62 -9.45 -17.87
C GLU A 92 -1.40 -10.94 -18.17
N SER A 93 -0.84 -11.22 -19.35
CA SER A 93 -0.30 -12.51 -19.74
C SER A 93 1.17 -12.36 -20.13
N ILE A 94 2.04 -12.01 -19.19
CA ILE A 94 3.50 -12.21 -19.26
C ILE A 94 4.03 -12.31 -17.83
N SER A 95 4.73 -13.42 -17.54
CA SER A 95 5.43 -13.73 -16.31
C SER A 95 6.69 -12.87 -16.12
N GLN A 96 6.91 -12.34 -14.91
CA GLN A 96 8.20 -11.82 -14.45
C GLN A 96 8.57 -12.40 -13.08
N ASP A 97 9.83 -12.77 -12.94
CA ASP A 97 10.42 -13.33 -11.73
C ASP A 97 10.49 -12.29 -10.61
N LEU A 98 9.92 -12.61 -9.45
CA LEU A 98 10.06 -11.83 -8.23
C LEU A 98 10.92 -12.61 -7.23
N ASN A 99 12.20 -12.24 -7.13
CA ASN A 99 13.06 -12.60 -6.00
C ASN A 99 13.00 -11.46 -4.98
N ASP A 100 12.30 -11.66 -3.87
CA ASP A 100 12.45 -10.82 -2.68
C ASP A 100 12.76 -11.68 -1.46
N SER A 101 13.97 -11.52 -0.94
CA SER A 101 14.48 -12.21 0.25
C SER A 101 13.78 -11.68 1.51
N GLN A 102 13.44 -12.60 2.42
CA GLN A 102 12.84 -12.30 3.72
C GLN A 102 13.59 -11.19 4.45
N ASN A 103 12.88 -10.11 4.79
CA ASN A 103 13.36 -9.12 5.73
C ASN A 103 12.48 -9.16 6.99
N ASN A 104 13.07 -9.53 8.13
CA ASN A 104 12.35 -9.72 9.39
C ASN A 104 11.70 -8.43 9.94
N SER A 105 12.05 -7.24 9.40
CA SER A 105 11.49 -5.97 9.84
C SER A 105 10.02 -5.75 9.43
N GLU A 106 9.55 -6.36 8.34
CA GLU A 106 8.14 -6.26 7.91
C GLU A 106 7.16 -6.86 8.95
N LEU A 107 7.58 -7.89 9.70
CA LEU A 107 6.78 -8.51 10.77
C LEU A 107 6.55 -7.59 11.97
N THR A 108 7.31 -6.50 12.08
CA THR A 108 7.18 -5.51 13.15
C THR A 108 6.34 -4.29 12.75
N ARG A 109 5.93 -4.18 11.47
CA ARG A 109 5.06 -3.10 11.01
C ARG A 109 3.69 -3.22 11.65
N THR A 110 3.23 -2.13 12.22
CA THR A 110 1.90 -2.00 12.81
C THR A 110 1.07 -0.96 12.07
N ALA A 111 -0.24 -1.18 12.05
CA ALA A 111 -1.24 -0.23 11.59
C ALA A 111 -2.45 -0.28 12.53
N VAL A 112 -3.09 0.86 12.75
CA VAL A 112 -4.33 0.94 13.52
C VAL A 112 -5.49 1.00 12.54
N CYS A 113 -6.53 0.18 12.75
CA CYS A 113 -7.71 0.19 11.90
C CYS A 113 -8.41 1.55 11.99
N PRO A 114 -8.56 2.30 10.89
CA PRO A 114 -9.14 3.64 10.95
C PRO A 114 -10.64 3.64 11.29
N SER A 115 -11.31 2.50 11.16
CA SER A 115 -12.72 2.35 11.52
C SER A 115 -12.95 2.07 13.01
N CYS A 116 -12.23 1.11 13.60
CA CYS A 116 -12.47 0.68 15.00
C CYS A 116 -11.33 1.02 15.96
N GLN A 117 -10.25 1.63 15.48
CA GLN A 117 -9.09 2.06 16.26
C GLN A 117 -8.33 0.93 16.97
N LYS A 118 -8.58 -0.33 16.62
CA LYS A 118 -7.81 -1.49 17.11
C LYS A 118 -6.57 -1.71 16.25
N LEU A 119 -5.54 -2.28 16.87
CA LEU A 119 -4.36 -2.75 16.15
C LEU A 119 -4.78 -3.78 15.09
N MET A 120 -4.26 -3.62 13.88
CA MET A 120 -4.47 -4.58 12.79
C MET A 120 -3.49 -5.73 12.95
N ASP A 121 -3.97 -6.93 12.64
CA ASP A 121 -3.18 -8.13 12.65
C ASP A 121 -2.23 -8.14 11.44
N VAL A 122 -1.04 -8.70 11.61
CA VAL A 122 -0.01 -8.79 10.58
C VAL A 122 -0.02 -10.18 9.99
N TYR A 123 -0.22 -10.31 8.68
CA TYR A 123 -0.29 -11.61 8.00
C TYR A 123 0.61 -11.64 6.77
N PRO A 124 1.33 -12.76 6.52
CA PRO A 124 1.90 -12.99 5.21
C PRO A 124 0.78 -13.22 4.21
N TYR A 125 0.78 -12.45 3.12
CA TYR A 125 -0.07 -12.69 1.98
C TYR A 125 0.46 -13.91 1.22
N GLY A 126 -0.35 -14.97 1.14
CA GLY A 126 0.06 -16.32 0.70
C GLY A 126 0.39 -16.48 -0.80
N GLY A 127 0.74 -15.41 -1.50
CA GLY A 127 1.19 -15.43 -2.90
C GLY A 127 2.72 -15.41 -3.06
N SER A 128 3.16 -15.50 -4.30
CA SER A 128 4.56 -15.48 -4.74
C SER A 128 5.17 -14.09 -4.60
N GLY A 129 5.58 -13.68 -3.38
CA GLY A 129 6.16 -12.34 -3.21
C GLY A 129 6.50 -11.89 -1.80
N ASN A 130 6.34 -12.76 -0.79
CA ASN A 130 6.65 -12.47 0.62
C ASN A 130 6.10 -11.10 1.08
N ILE A 131 4.84 -10.81 0.77
CA ILE A 131 4.22 -9.52 1.09
C ILE A 131 3.54 -9.64 2.44
N ILE A 132 3.89 -8.78 3.39
CA ILE A 132 3.22 -8.72 4.69
C ILE A 132 2.17 -7.62 4.67
N ILE A 133 0.92 -7.98 4.94
CA ILE A 133 -0.22 -7.05 4.96
C ILE A 133 -0.76 -6.88 6.37
N GLN A 134 -1.38 -5.73 6.64
CA GLN A 134 -2.13 -5.52 7.88
C GLN A 134 -3.63 -5.62 7.63
N GLY A 135 -4.31 -6.48 8.39
CA GLY A 135 -5.74 -6.75 8.27
C GLY A 135 -6.50 -6.51 9.58
N CYS A 136 -7.69 -5.92 9.51
CA CYS A 136 -8.62 -5.84 10.62
C CYS A 136 -9.72 -6.88 10.43
N SER A 137 -9.67 -7.96 11.21
CA SER A 137 -10.67 -9.03 11.19
C SER A 137 -12.08 -8.58 11.60
N GLN A 138 -12.21 -7.51 12.40
CA GLN A 138 -13.50 -6.97 12.82
C GLN A 138 -14.17 -6.11 11.74
N CYS A 139 -13.41 -5.25 11.05
CA CYS A 139 -13.94 -4.31 10.06
C CYS A 139 -13.81 -4.83 8.62
N LEU A 140 -13.12 -5.95 8.43
CA LEU A 140 -12.77 -6.53 7.13
C LEU A 140 -12.02 -5.52 6.23
N LEU A 141 -11.15 -4.71 6.84
CA LEU A 141 -10.31 -3.73 6.15
C LEU A 141 -8.87 -4.23 6.07
N VAL A 142 -8.23 -3.99 4.94
CA VAL A 142 -6.81 -4.29 4.68
C VAL A 142 -6.10 -2.98 4.40
N TRP A 143 -4.97 -2.76 5.06
CA TRP A 143 -4.05 -1.67 4.77
C TRP A 143 -2.87 -2.21 3.96
N LEU A 144 -2.53 -1.48 2.90
CA LEU A 144 -1.37 -1.73 2.05
C LEU A 144 -0.57 -0.45 1.94
N ASP A 145 0.71 -0.49 2.28
CA ASP A 145 1.60 0.65 2.04
C ASP A 145 1.88 0.81 0.53
N PHE A 146 2.44 1.95 0.14
CA PHE A 146 2.69 2.24 -1.27
C PHE A 146 3.55 1.16 -1.94
N GLY A 147 3.08 0.65 -3.08
CA GLY A 147 3.74 -0.39 -3.86
C GLY A 147 3.36 -1.82 -3.49
N GLU A 148 2.77 -2.06 -2.31
CA GLU A 148 2.33 -3.40 -1.88
C GLU A 148 1.14 -3.89 -2.71
N LEU A 149 0.25 -3.00 -3.15
CA LEU A 149 -0.87 -3.37 -4.01
C LEU A 149 -0.38 -3.91 -5.36
N SER A 150 0.56 -3.21 -5.99
CA SER A 150 1.21 -3.67 -7.22
C SER A 150 1.90 -5.03 -7.03
N ARG A 151 2.66 -5.21 -5.95
CA ARG A 151 3.30 -6.50 -5.62
C ARG A 151 2.27 -7.62 -5.46
N ILE A 152 1.16 -7.37 -4.76
CA ILE A 152 0.08 -8.34 -4.55
C ILE A 152 -0.54 -8.76 -5.89
N ILE A 153 -0.81 -7.78 -6.75
CA ILE A 153 -1.38 -8.02 -8.08
C ILE A 153 -0.43 -8.88 -8.92
N HIS A 154 0.86 -8.53 -8.97
CA HIS A 154 1.84 -9.29 -9.76
C HIS A 154 2.12 -10.69 -9.19
N SER A 155 2.17 -10.85 -7.86
CA SER A 155 2.40 -12.16 -7.21
C SER A 155 1.27 -13.17 -7.40
N TYR A 156 0.06 -12.72 -7.73
CA TYR A 156 -1.10 -13.59 -8.01
C TYR A 156 -1.11 -14.12 -9.45
N LEU A 157 -0.26 -13.59 -10.32
CA LEU A 157 -0.13 -13.98 -11.73
C LEU A 157 0.86 -15.14 -11.96
N THR A 158 1.57 -15.56 -10.93
CA THR A 158 2.56 -16.66 -10.92
C THR A 158 2.09 -17.79 -10.03
#